data_AF-A0A6J4SZS8-F1
#
_entry.id   AF-A0A6J4SZS8-F1
#
_cell.length_a   1.000
_cell.length_b   1.000
_cell.length_c   1.000
_cell.angle_alpha   90.00
_cell.angle_beta   90.00
_cell.angle_gamma   90.00
#
_symmetry.space_group_name_H-M   'P 1'
#
loop_
_entity.id
_entity.type
_entity.pdbx_description
1 polymer ?
#
loop_
_entity_poly.entity_id
_entity_poly.type
_entity_poly.pdbx_seq_one_letter_code
_entity_poly.pdbx_strand_id
1 'polypeptide(L)' 'MNEVAVQDNYGVLNEAATLTIKRLLPGPAERVWRYLVDSDLRRQWLAAGEMEPRAGAAFELVWRN' A
#
# COMPACT_ATOMS: atom_id res chain seq x y z
N MET A 1 21.20 15.79 -5.06
CA MET A 1 21.71 14.52 -4.50
C MET A 1 20.62 14.04 -3.55
N ASN A 2 19.74 13.15 -4.01
CA ASN A 2 18.69 12.62 -3.13
C ASN A 2 19.39 11.64 -2.18
N GLU A 3 19.45 11.96 -0.90
CA GLU A 3 19.83 10.98 0.11
C GLU A 3 18.91 9.77 -0.05
N VAL A 4 19.49 8.65 -0.47
CA VAL A 4 18.81 7.37 -0.45
C VAL A 4 18.75 6.99 1.02
N ALA A 5 17.70 7.44 1.71
CA ALA A 5 17.42 7.04 3.07
C ALA A 5 17.50 5.52 3.16
N VAL A 6 18.33 5.01 4.07
CA VAL A 6 18.48 3.57 4.35
C VAL A 6 17.08 2.99 4.46
N GLN A 7 16.70 2.19 3.47
CA GLN A 7 15.39 1.57 3.43
C GLN A 7 15.44 0.36 4.36
N ASP A 8 14.67 0.41 5.44
CA ASP A 8 14.41 -0.79 6.22
C ASP A 8 13.72 -1.80 5.29
N ASN A 9 14.38 -2.92 4.99
CA ASN A 9 13.84 -3.92 4.06
C ASN A 9 12.57 -4.61 4.59
N TYR A 10 12.29 -4.47 5.89
CA TYR A 10 11.17 -5.09 6.58
C TYR A 10 10.26 -4.04 7.23
N GLY A 11 9.10 -4.47 7.73
CA GLY A 11 8.27 -3.66 8.61
C GLY A 11 8.76 -3.82 10.05
N VAL A 12 8.56 -2.79 10.87
CA VAL A 12 8.87 -2.81 12.29
C VAL A 12 7.57 -3.03 13.06
N LEU A 13 7.50 -4.15 13.80
CA LEU A 13 6.44 -4.41 14.77
C LEU A 13 6.86 -3.86 16.13
N ASN A 14 6.06 -2.99 16.72
CA ASN A 14 6.29 -2.51 18.08
C ASN A 14 5.49 -3.33 19.11
N GLU A 15 5.81 -3.13 20.40
CA GLU A 15 5.17 -3.83 21.52
C GLU A 15 3.66 -3.59 21.60
N ALA A 16 3.18 -2.46 21.05
CA ALA A 16 1.76 -2.12 20.96
C ALA A 16 1.03 -2.78 19.76
N ALA A 17 1.58 -3.88 19.22
CA ALA A 17 1.05 -4.61 18.08
C ALA A 17 0.82 -3.74 16.81
N THR A 18 1.57 -2.65 16.67
CA THR A 18 1.50 -1.78 15.49
C THR A 18 2.63 -2.15 14.53
N LEU A 19 2.28 -2.52 13.30
CA LEU A 19 3.23 -2.77 12.22
C LEU A 19 3.43 -1.49 11.40
N THR A 20 4.65 -0.95 11.38
CA THR A 20 5.03 0.20 10.56
C THR A 20 5.86 -0.24 9.37
N ILE A 21 5.41 0.05 8.15
CA ILE A 21 6.13 -0.24 6.91
C ILE A 21 6.45 1.09 6.22
N LYS A 22 7.74 1.34 5.94
CA LYS A 22 8.22 2.54 5.22
C LYS A 22 8.98 2.13 3.98
N ARG A 23 8.57 2.61 2.81
CA ARG A 23 9.21 2.33 1.52
C ARG A 23 9.29 3.59 0.68
N LEU A 24 10.44 3.80 0.05
CA LEU A 24 10.62 4.76 -1.04
C LEU A 24 10.27 4.05 -2.35
N LEU A 25 9.19 4.50 -3.00
CA LEU A 25 8.69 3.90 -4.23
C LEU A 25 9.10 4.73 -5.45
N PRO A 26 9.37 4.09 -6.61
CA PRO A 26 9.77 4.80 -7.81
C PRO A 26 8.58 5.48 -8.50
N GLY A 27 8.69 6.79 -8.70
CA GLY A 27 7.73 7.58 -9.46
C GLY A 27 6.93 8.56 -8.59
N PRO A 28 6.01 9.30 -9.23
CA PRO A 28 5.22 10.32 -8.56
C PRO A 28 4.15 9.70 -7.65
N ALA A 29 3.65 10.47 -6.70
CA ALA A 29 2.67 10.01 -5.72
C ALA A 29 1.37 9.49 -6.37
N GLU A 30 0.96 10.09 -7.49
CA GLU A 30 -0.24 9.70 -8.24
C GLU A 30 -0.11 8.27 -8.80
N ARG A 31 1.10 7.87 -9.22
CA ARG A 31 1.35 6.50 -9.66
C ARG A 31 1.19 5.54 -8.48
N VAL A 32 1.77 5.86 -7.33
CA VAL A 32 1.65 5.04 -6.11
C VAL A 32 0.18 4.93 -5.68
N TRP A 33 -0.56 6.05 -5.69
CA TRP A 33 -1.96 6.09 -5.32
C TRP A 33 -2.82 5.14 -6.16
N ARG A 34 -2.58 5.06 -7.49
CA ARG A 34 -3.28 4.10 -8.35
C ARG A 34 -3.12 2.64 -7.88
N TYR A 35 -1.93 2.24 -7.43
CA TYR A 35 -1.70 0.89 -6.89
C TYR A 35 -2.38 0.63 -5.54
N LEU A 36 -2.95 1.66 -4.90
CA LEU A 36 -3.73 1.55 -3.67
C LEU A 36 -5.25 1.52 -3.92
N VAL A 37 -5.76 2.15 -4.98
CA VAL A 37 -7.21 2.29 -5.19
C VAL A 37 -7.76 1.48 -6.37
N ASP A 38 -6.97 1.27 -7.41
CA ASP A 38 -7.34 0.47 -8.58
C ASP A 38 -7.22 -1.03 -8.26
N SER A 39 -8.33 -1.76 -8.36
CA SER A 39 -8.43 -3.18 -8.02
C SER A 39 -7.46 -4.06 -8.79
N ASP A 40 -7.28 -3.83 -10.10
CA ASP A 40 -6.42 -4.63 -10.96
C ASP A 40 -4.93 -4.37 -10.73
N LEU A 41 -4.59 -3.16 -10.26
CA LEU A 41 -3.23 -2.84 -9.83
C LEU A 41 -2.96 -3.33 -8.40
N ARG A 42 -3.90 -3.10 -7.46
CA ARG A 42 -3.73 -3.48 -6.05
C ARG A 42 -3.63 -4.98 -5.86
N ARG A 43 -4.34 -5.78 -6.66
CA ARG A 43 -4.25 -7.25 -6.60
C ARG A 43 -2.88 -7.82 -6.97
N GLN A 44 -1.99 -7.03 -7.57
CA GLN A 44 -0.62 -7.48 -7.90
C GLN A 44 0.26 -7.64 -6.65
N TRP A 45 -0.12 -7.03 -5.53
CA TRP A 45 0.70 -7.02 -4.33
C TRP A 45 -0.07 -7.19 -3.00
N LEU A 46 -1.38 -6.91 -2.97
CA LEU A 46 -2.20 -7.04 -1.76
C LEU A 46 -3.43 -7.90 -2.02
N ALA A 47 -4.48 -7.34 -2.62
CA ALA A 47 -5.75 -8.04 -2.87
C ALA A 47 -6.60 -7.28 -3.91
N ALA A 48 -7.52 -8.00 -4.54
CA ALA A 48 -8.52 -7.42 -5.45
C ALA A 48 -9.70 -6.81 -4.68
N GLY A 49 -10.60 -6.13 -5.40
CA GLY A 49 -11.87 -5.60 -4.88
C GLY A 49 -12.11 -4.17 -5.35
N GLU A 50 -13.31 -3.83 -5.79
CA GLU A 50 -13.60 -2.46 -6.22
C GLU A 50 -13.74 -1.52 -5.02
N MET A 51 -13.22 -0.30 -5.15
CA MET A 51 -13.36 0.76 -4.16
C MET A 51 -14.14 1.93 -4.74
N GLU A 52 -15.23 2.32 -4.08
CA GLU A 52 -15.91 3.57 -4.41
C GLU A 52 -15.04 4.76 -3.93
N PRO A 53 -14.83 5.81 -4.76
CA PRO A 53 -14.04 6.98 -4.38
C PRO A 53 -14.84 7.92 -3.46
N ARG A 54 -15.33 7.38 -2.34
CA ARG A 54 -16.15 8.07 -1.35
C ARG A 54 -15.71 7.66 0.05
N ALA A 55 -15.42 8.67 0.88
CA ALA A 55 -15.05 8.42 2.28
C ALA A 55 -16.15 7.66 3.02
N GLY A 56 -15.76 6.62 3.77
CA GLY A 56 -16.69 5.77 4.53
C GLY A 56 -17.44 4.73 3.69
N ALA A 57 -17.21 4.63 2.38
CA ALA A 57 -17.74 3.52 1.60
C ALA A 57 -17.08 2.20 2.01
N ALA A 58 -17.88 1.15 2.17
CA ALA A 58 -17.39 -0.20 2.41
C ALA A 58 -16.83 -0.79 1.12
N PHE A 59 -15.83 -1.65 1.25
CA PHE A 59 -15.30 -2.46 0.15
C PHE A 59 -14.74 -3.77 0.71
N GLU A 60 -14.56 -4.75 -0.16
CA GLU A 60 -14.01 -6.06 0.20
C GLU A 60 -12.59 -6.21 -0.34
N LEU A 61 -11.72 -6.86 0.44
CA LEU A 61 -10.43 -7.34 -0.04
C LEU A 61 -10.55 -8.82 -0.37
N VAL A 62 -10.47 -9.15 -1.66
CA VAL A 62 -10.54 -10.54 -2.15
C VAL A 62 -9.14 -11.07 -2.39
N TRP A 63 -8.75 -12.04 -1.57
CA TRP A 63 -7.43 -12.66 -1.57
C TRP A 63 -7.39 -13.88 -2.48
N ARG A 64 -6.25 -14.10 -3.13
CA ARG A 64 -5.97 -15.33 -3.87
C ARG A 64 -5.17 -16.25 -2.94
N ASN A 65 -5.86 -17.16 -2.26
CA ASN A 65 -5.24 -18.23 -1.50
C ASN A 65 -4.81 -19.37 -2.41
#